data_AF-A0A1G1FUY1-F1
#
_entry.id   AF-A0A1G1FUY1-F1
#
_cell.length_a   1.000
_cell.length_b   1.000
_cell.length_c   1.000
_cell.angle_alpha   90.00
_cell.angle_beta   90.00
_cell.angle_gamma   90.00
#
_symmetry.space_group_name_H-M   'P 1'
#
loop_
_entity.id
_entity.type
_entity.pdbx_description
1 polymer ?
#
loop_
_entity_poly.entity_id
_entity_poly.type
_entity_poly.pdbx_seq_one_letter_code
_entity_poly.pdbx_strand_id
1 'polypeptide(L)'
;MWDLVFNPHGILAELWDVLPYFLAGVLLAGYIRTYKIAVKMQAKLKRYGFLSIFVASFVGILTPLCACGTLTTAISLLFAGLPLAPVMALLVTSPLLSPSTYLLTLNDLGPEWTVIRTIAAFSMGIFAGVVTHLLRNKGFRTESVFIEGGIVRGDFHDEAYPDERLRCNCKEKFGNRIAVRTGNKFLIFLAKSWEMFVLVGKYVLVGVAIGAVVERYMPYDWIHRLFGREDPLNIVWITFGSVPVFLHQVSASSILYHIKSSLDGTLDSGAALAFMIGGPVTAVPTMVLFWTIFKKRVFFLYLFVCIAGTILLAYAFQFLVFVPYVDTGSALLRDVRSLSGGMSSIIGKENKNVRIVMDPDGNSMIATATNDLEGQGGIVFDGGLERLLDRSAGKYDNRKYIANIAAWLEENNTSPEPRNILIYDTFRTSGPDKSSFANLKTLLEQQGFRVRLTDRRETPEITGRLLEEQGQLWLLFGQAGSDRGLSDRELEAVTRFTSDGRGMLLAAGVHGAGADGLSAPNRIASGYGVTYSGTAQNADELPATTGSYFLHRASGILGKILKLVHKA
;
A
#
# COMPACT_ATOMS: atom_id res chain seq x y z
N MET A 1 -18.43 29.07 10.96
CA MET A 1 -17.20 29.73 10.45
C MET A 1 -16.06 29.70 11.45
N TRP A 2 -16.24 30.13 12.70
CA TRP A 2 -15.20 30.02 13.74
C TRP A 2 -14.67 28.58 13.92
N ASP A 3 -15.56 27.58 13.92
CA ASP A 3 -15.16 26.16 13.96
C ASP A 3 -14.44 25.65 12.70
N LEU A 4 -14.60 26.30 11.56
CA LEU A 4 -13.87 25.92 10.33
C LEU A 4 -12.43 26.42 10.40
N VAL A 5 -12.20 27.55 11.09
CA VAL A 5 -10.90 28.19 11.16
C VAL A 5 -10.07 27.63 12.31
N PHE A 6 -10.63 27.53 13.52
CA PHE A 6 -9.86 27.30 14.76
C PHE A 6 -9.96 25.90 15.37
N ASN A 7 -10.73 25.00 14.76
CA ASN A 7 -10.83 23.62 15.23
C ASN A 7 -9.49 22.88 14.99
N PRO A 8 -9.14 21.86 15.79
CA PRO A 8 -7.98 20.99 15.54
C PRO A 8 -7.91 20.36 14.14
N HIS A 9 -9.03 20.27 13.40
CA HIS A 9 -9.08 19.91 11.98
C HIS A 9 -9.55 21.07 11.08
N GLY A 10 -9.30 22.31 11.50
CA GLY A 10 -9.65 23.52 10.77
C GLY A 10 -8.51 24.04 9.90
N ILE A 11 -8.79 25.13 9.17
CA ILE A 11 -7.85 25.77 8.23
C ILE A 11 -6.52 26.13 8.91
N LEU A 12 -6.53 26.58 10.16
CA LEU A 12 -5.30 26.96 10.86
C LEU A 12 -4.40 25.76 11.16
N ALA A 13 -4.99 24.61 11.49
CA ALA A 13 -4.24 23.39 11.77
C ALA A 13 -3.59 22.84 10.50
N GLU A 14 -4.34 22.73 9.41
CA GLU A 14 -3.78 22.36 8.09
C GLU A 14 -2.70 23.33 7.64
N LEU A 15 -2.92 24.63 7.83
CA LEU A 15 -1.93 25.63 7.47
C LEU A 15 -0.65 25.45 8.29
N TRP A 16 -0.77 25.16 9.59
CA TRP A 16 0.38 24.93 10.48
C TRP A 16 1.18 23.69 10.05
N ASP A 17 0.49 22.63 9.63
CA ASP A 17 1.12 21.41 9.13
C ASP A 17 1.81 21.62 7.79
N VAL A 18 1.23 22.42 6.88
CA VAL A 18 1.77 22.68 5.54
C VAL A 18 2.88 23.74 5.54
N LEU A 19 2.82 24.70 6.48
CA LEU A 19 3.74 25.84 6.57
C LEU A 19 5.24 25.48 6.59
N PRO A 20 5.73 24.51 7.39
CA PRO A 20 7.16 24.18 7.41
C PRO A 20 7.65 23.67 6.05
N TYR A 21 6.87 22.80 5.39
CA TYR A 21 7.20 22.27 4.07
C TYR A 21 7.15 23.35 2.98
N PHE A 22 6.16 24.24 3.06
CA PHE A 22 6.04 25.39 2.17
C PHE A 22 7.23 26.34 2.31
N LEU A 23 7.60 26.70 3.54
CA LEU A 23 8.76 27.55 3.82
C LEU A 23 10.06 26.90 3.33
N ALA A 24 10.25 25.61 3.58
CA ALA A 24 11.41 24.87 3.08
C ALA A 24 11.50 24.92 1.54
N GLY A 25 10.38 24.73 0.84
CA GLY A 25 10.30 24.85 -0.62
C GLY A 25 10.62 26.24 -1.14
N VAL A 26 10.08 27.28 -0.50
CA VAL A 26 10.33 28.68 -0.84
C VAL A 26 11.81 29.05 -0.62
N LEU A 27 12.39 28.64 0.50
CA LEU A 27 13.82 28.84 0.79
C LEU A 27 14.66 28.09 -0.23
N LEU A 28 14.37 26.82 -0.51
CA LEU A 28 15.10 26.06 -1.52
C LEU A 28 15.01 26.71 -2.91
N ALA A 29 13.83 27.21 -3.30
CA ALA A 29 13.65 27.93 -4.56
C ALA A 29 14.49 29.22 -4.60
N GLY A 30 14.52 29.98 -3.50
CA GLY A 30 15.39 31.16 -3.36
C GLY A 30 16.87 30.78 -3.46
N TYR A 31 17.29 29.69 -2.82
CA TYR A 31 18.67 29.18 -2.86
C TYR A 31 19.08 28.81 -4.29
N ILE A 32 18.24 28.02 -4.98
CA ILE A 32 18.46 27.61 -6.38
C ILE A 32 18.62 28.84 -7.29
N ARG A 33 17.81 29.89 -7.08
CA ARG A 33 17.86 31.15 -7.85
C ARG A 33 19.05 32.04 -7.49
N THR A 34 19.51 32.04 -6.25
CA THR A 34 20.67 32.84 -5.83
C THR A 34 21.98 32.24 -6.33
N TYR A 35 22.14 30.92 -6.22
CA TYR A 35 23.36 30.22 -6.60
C TYR A 35 23.39 29.79 -8.08
N LYS A 36 22.34 30.12 -8.84
CA LYS A 36 22.19 29.79 -10.27
C LYS A 36 22.38 28.29 -10.54
N ILE A 37 22.00 27.44 -9.58
CA ILE A 37 22.17 25.98 -9.65
C ILE A 37 21.38 25.43 -10.85
N ALA A 38 20.19 25.97 -11.10
CA ALA A 38 19.34 25.54 -12.19
C ALA A 38 19.97 25.77 -13.58
N VAL A 39 20.76 26.83 -13.78
CA VAL A 39 21.51 27.08 -15.03
C VAL A 39 22.63 26.04 -15.22
N LYS A 40 23.35 25.70 -14.14
CA LYS A 40 24.37 24.64 -14.16
C LYS A 40 23.76 23.25 -14.43
N MET A 41 22.57 23.00 -13.88
CA MET A 41 21.82 21.75 -14.10
C MET A 41 21.24 21.67 -15.50
N GLN A 42 20.83 22.80 -16.11
CA GLN A 42 20.27 22.84 -17.46
C GLN A 42 21.23 22.25 -18.50
N ALA A 43 22.53 22.59 -18.43
CA ALA A 43 23.54 22.08 -19.36
C ALA A 43 23.74 20.56 -19.24
N LYS A 44 23.76 20.03 -18.00
CA LYS A 44 23.87 18.58 -17.77
C LYS A 44 22.59 17.84 -18.15
N LEU A 45 21.41 18.31 -17.73
CA LEU A 45 20.14 17.63 -17.99
C LEU A 45 19.73 17.66 -19.46
N LYS A 46 20.01 18.74 -20.21
CA LYS A 46 19.79 18.75 -21.67
C LYS A 46 20.57 17.64 -22.38
N ARG A 47 21.76 17.30 -21.88
CA ARG A 47 22.62 16.24 -22.44
C ARG A 47 22.10 14.82 -22.17
N TYR A 48 21.39 14.63 -21.05
CA TYR A 48 20.85 13.33 -20.65
C TYR A 48 19.58 12.92 -21.40
N GLY A 49 18.93 13.81 -22.16
CA GLY A 49 17.78 13.47 -23.00
C GLY A 49 16.68 12.76 -22.21
N PHE A 50 16.33 11.53 -22.62
CA PHE A 50 15.31 10.70 -21.96
C PHE A 50 15.67 10.31 -20.52
N LEU A 51 16.96 10.11 -20.20
CA LEU A 51 17.42 9.73 -18.86
C LEU A 51 17.07 10.80 -17.81
N SER A 52 16.92 12.06 -18.23
CA SER A 52 16.52 13.14 -17.32
C SER A 52 15.11 12.94 -16.73
N ILE A 53 14.22 12.17 -17.37
CA ILE A 53 12.89 11.83 -16.85
C ILE A 53 13.00 10.88 -15.65
N PHE A 54 13.84 9.84 -15.75
CA PHE A 54 14.06 8.89 -14.66
C PHE A 54 14.72 9.57 -13.46
N VAL A 55 15.75 10.38 -13.71
CA VAL A 55 16.44 11.14 -12.66
C VAL A 55 15.47 12.09 -11.96
N ALA A 56 14.62 12.80 -12.71
CA ALA A 56 13.65 13.71 -12.13
C ALA A 56 12.56 12.99 -11.31
N SER A 57 12.08 11.83 -11.76
CA SER A 57 11.13 11.00 -11.01
C SER A 57 11.75 10.53 -9.69
N PHE A 58 13.01 10.08 -9.72
CA PHE A 58 13.72 9.63 -8.52
C PHE A 58 13.97 10.78 -7.54
N VAL A 59 14.37 11.95 -8.04
CA VAL A 59 14.48 13.16 -7.23
C VAL A 59 13.13 13.49 -6.60
N GLY A 60 12.02 13.37 -7.33
CA GLY A 60 10.67 13.61 -6.81
C GLY A 60 10.33 12.78 -5.57
N ILE A 61 10.65 11.48 -5.58
CA ILE A 61 10.45 10.56 -4.44
C ILE A 61 11.22 11.01 -3.19
N LEU A 62 12.46 11.44 -3.39
CA LEU A 62 13.34 11.82 -2.28
C LEU A 62 13.08 13.24 -1.79
N THR A 63 12.31 14.04 -2.53
CA THR A 63 12.12 15.44 -2.24
C THR A 63 11.11 15.59 -1.10
N PRO A 64 11.49 16.14 0.07
CA PRO A 64 10.59 16.33 1.21
C PRO A 64 9.63 17.53 1.04
N LEU A 65 9.37 17.93 -0.21
CA LEU A 65 8.51 19.07 -0.50
C LEU A 65 7.07 18.60 -0.63
N CYS A 66 6.14 19.37 -0.07
CA CYS A 66 4.72 19.21 -0.35
C CYS A 66 4.43 19.55 -1.82
N ALA A 67 3.24 19.16 -2.32
CA ALA A 67 2.80 19.45 -3.69
C ALA A 67 3.00 20.92 -4.11
N CYS A 68 2.69 21.83 -3.18
CA CYS A 68 2.88 23.27 -3.34
C CYS A 68 4.36 23.64 -3.52
N GLY A 69 5.24 23.10 -2.66
CA GLY A 69 6.69 23.32 -2.73
C GLY A 69 7.27 22.81 -4.05
N THR A 70 6.93 21.59 -4.46
CA THR A 70 7.44 21.01 -5.71
C THR A 70 6.99 21.79 -6.93
N LEU A 71 5.76 22.32 -6.94
CA LEU A 71 5.30 23.15 -8.03
C LEU A 71 6.13 24.45 -8.14
N THR A 72 6.48 25.09 -7.03
CA THR A 72 7.38 26.27 -7.06
C THR A 72 8.77 25.97 -7.58
N THR A 73 9.32 24.82 -7.20
CA THR A 73 10.64 24.37 -7.63
C THR A 73 10.62 24.03 -9.11
N ALA A 74 9.62 23.27 -9.54
CA ALA A 74 9.38 22.91 -10.94
C ALA A 74 9.25 24.14 -11.84
N ILE A 75 8.47 25.14 -11.43
CA ILE A 75 8.35 26.41 -12.14
C ILE A 75 9.71 27.12 -12.24
N SER A 76 10.46 27.17 -11.14
CA SER A 76 11.80 27.78 -11.13
C SER A 76 12.79 27.05 -12.04
N LEU A 77 12.68 25.71 -12.14
CA LEU A 77 13.46 24.90 -13.07
C LEU A 77 13.07 25.14 -14.53
N LEU A 78 11.77 25.29 -14.83
CA LEU A 78 11.31 25.67 -16.17
C LEU A 78 11.82 27.06 -16.57
N PHE A 79 11.85 28.02 -15.64
CA PHE A 79 12.39 29.36 -15.90
C PHE A 79 13.89 29.37 -16.14
N ALA A 80 14.62 28.45 -15.51
CA ALA A 80 16.01 28.18 -15.82
C ALA A 80 16.20 27.42 -17.14
N GLY A 81 15.11 27.12 -17.85
CA GLY A 81 15.09 26.51 -19.18
C GLY A 81 15.30 25.00 -19.18
N LEU A 82 14.98 24.30 -18.08
CA LEU A 82 14.89 22.85 -18.12
C LEU A 82 13.79 22.39 -19.09
N PRO A 83 13.94 21.23 -19.75
CA PRO A 83 12.89 20.67 -20.59
C PRO A 83 11.62 20.40 -19.78
N LEU A 84 10.45 20.54 -20.41
CA LEU A 84 9.16 20.32 -19.75
C LEU A 84 9.00 18.90 -19.21
N ALA A 85 9.48 17.88 -19.95
CA ALA A 85 9.27 16.47 -19.61
C ALA A 85 9.84 16.05 -18.23
N PRO A 86 11.12 16.31 -17.89
CA PRO A 86 11.65 16.05 -16.54
C PRO A 86 10.92 16.83 -15.45
N VAL A 87 10.49 18.05 -15.74
CA VAL A 87 9.75 18.85 -14.77
C VAL A 87 8.37 18.24 -14.52
N MET A 88 7.67 17.77 -15.54
CA MET A 88 6.39 17.07 -15.37
C MET A 88 6.54 15.78 -14.58
N ALA A 89 7.63 15.03 -14.80
CA ALA A 89 7.94 13.84 -14.02
C ALA A 89 8.14 14.17 -12.53
N LEU A 90 8.93 15.19 -12.22
CA LEU A 90 9.13 15.69 -10.85
C LEU A 90 7.81 16.16 -10.21
N LEU A 91 7.01 16.91 -10.96
CA LEU A 91 5.72 17.47 -10.53
C LEU A 91 4.70 16.41 -10.17
N VAL A 92 4.66 15.29 -10.91
CA VAL A 92 3.71 14.21 -10.68
C VAL A 92 4.17 13.27 -9.57
N THR A 93 5.47 12.96 -9.50
CA THR A 93 5.97 12.00 -8.51
C THR A 93 6.00 12.55 -7.09
N SER A 94 6.35 13.82 -6.89
CA SER A 94 6.47 14.38 -5.54
C SER A 94 5.17 14.42 -4.71
N PRO A 95 3.98 14.75 -5.26
CA PRO A 95 2.74 14.69 -4.48
C PRO A 95 2.24 13.25 -4.24
N LEU A 96 2.83 12.24 -4.89
CA LEU A 96 2.46 10.83 -4.71
C LEU A 96 3.20 10.18 -3.56
N LEU A 97 4.47 10.55 -3.38
CA LEU A 97 5.35 9.97 -2.40
C LEU A 97 6.36 10.98 -1.87
N SER A 98 6.49 10.99 -0.55
CA SER A 98 7.50 11.74 0.20
C SER A 98 8.08 10.84 1.31
N PRO A 99 9.22 11.21 1.92
CA PRO A 99 9.76 10.46 3.07
C PRO A 99 8.74 10.31 4.22
N SER A 100 7.93 11.34 4.46
CA SER A 100 6.88 11.31 5.48
C SER A 100 5.75 10.34 5.13
N THR A 101 5.19 10.42 3.92
CA THR A 101 4.09 9.52 3.51
C THR A 101 4.54 8.09 3.30
N TYR A 102 5.80 7.87 2.95
CA TYR A 102 6.41 6.54 2.94
C TYR A 102 6.37 5.91 4.33
N LEU A 103 6.81 6.64 5.36
CA LEU A 103 6.81 6.15 6.74
C LEU A 103 5.39 5.90 7.27
N LEU A 104 4.43 6.78 6.93
CA LEU A 104 3.03 6.58 7.28
C LEU A 104 2.45 5.33 6.59
N THR A 105 2.65 5.18 5.28
CA THR A 105 2.20 4.00 4.53
C THR A 105 2.81 2.71 5.11
N LEU A 106 4.08 2.77 5.53
CA LEU A 106 4.78 1.63 6.11
C LEU A 106 4.17 1.19 7.43
N ASN A 107 3.75 2.14 8.27
CA ASN A 107 3.14 1.87 9.56
C ASN A 107 1.68 1.44 9.43
N ASP A 108 0.91 2.11 8.56
CA ASP A 108 -0.54 1.93 8.46
C ASP A 108 -0.91 0.74 7.55
N LEU A 109 -0.31 0.68 6.36
CA LEU A 109 -0.69 -0.29 5.31
C LEU A 109 0.32 -1.44 5.18
N GLY A 110 1.52 -1.28 5.73
CA GLY A 110 2.57 -2.28 5.74
C GLY A 110 3.61 -2.13 4.62
N PRO A 111 4.67 -2.94 4.65
CA PRO A 111 5.82 -2.82 3.75
C PRO A 111 5.49 -3.14 2.29
N GLU A 112 4.54 -4.03 2.03
CA GLU A 112 4.14 -4.43 0.67
C GLU A 112 3.48 -3.26 -0.07
N TRP A 113 2.43 -2.68 0.54
CA TRP A 113 1.74 -1.49 0.04
C TRP A 113 2.67 -0.31 -0.15
N THR A 114 3.65 -0.17 0.74
CA THR A 114 4.66 0.89 0.66
C THR A 114 5.52 0.77 -0.60
N VAL A 115 5.96 -0.44 -0.96
CA VAL A 115 6.71 -0.66 -2.20
C VAL A 115 5.82 -0.49 -3.42
N ILE A 116 4.60 -1.02 -3.40
CA ILE A 116 3.64 -0.88 -4.49
C ILE A 116 3.41 0.61 -4.79
N ARG A 117 3.10 1.41 -3.75
CA ARG A 117 2.96 2.87 -3.88
C ARG A 117 4.22 3.52 -4.44
N THR A 118 5.39 3.09 -3.99
CA THR A 118 6.66 3.65 -4.47
C THR A 118 6.88 3.40 -5.95
N ILE A 119 6.71 2.16 -6.38
CA ILE A 119 6.87 1.76 -7.79
C ILE A 119 5.83 2.48 -8.64
N ALA A 120 4.60 2.60 -8.16
CA ALA A 120 3.54 3.27 -8.88
C ALA A 120 3.80 4.78 -8.99
N ALA A 121 4.27 5.44 -7.92
CA ALA A 121 4.65 6.86 -7.95
C ALA A 121 5.81 7.14 -8.92
N PHE A 122 6.81 6.25 -8.94
CA PHE A 122 7.93 6.33 -9.87
C PHE A 122 7.46 6.14 -11.33
N SER A 123 6.68 5.10 -11.56
CA SER A 123 6.12 4.77 -12.89
C SER A 123 5.21 5.88 -13.40
N MET A 124 4.43 6.50 -12.53
CA MET A 124 3.54 7.61 -12.87
C MET A 124 4.33 8.86 -13.28
N GLY A 125 5.45 9.15 -12.61
CA GLY A 125 6.39 10.20 -13.00
C GLY A 125 7.00 9.97 -14.37
N ILE A 126 7.49 8.75 -14.60
CA ILE A 126 8.03 8.35 -15.91
C ILE A 126 6.95 8.50 -16.97
N PHE A 127 5.75 7.96 -16.74
CA PHE A 127 4.62 8.06 -17.66
C PHE A 127 4.33 9.51 -18.02
N ALA A 128 4.18 10.38 -17.02
CA ALA A 128 3.92 11.80 -17.24
C ALA A 128 5.06 12.49 -18.03
N GLY A 129 6.32 12.19 -17.70
CA GLY A 129 7.47 12.73 -18.41
C GLY A 129 7.57 12.25 -19.86
N VAL A 130 7.33 10.97 -20.12
CA VAL A 130 7.34 10.37 -21.46
C VAL A 130 6.23 10.93 -22.33
N VAL A 131 4.99 10.98 -21.83
CA VAL A 131 3.86 11.56 -22.54
C VAL A 131 4.13 13.02 -22.90
N THR A 132 4.66 13.78 -21.95
CA THR A 132 5.07 15.18 -22.16
C THR A 132 6.18 15.29 -23.21
N HIS A 133 7.15 14.38 -23.21
CA HIS A 133 8.23 14.36 -24.17
C HIS A 133 7.72 14.10 -25.61
N LEU A 134 6.81 13.14 -25.78
CA LEU A 134 6.19 12.82 -27.06
C LEU A 134 5.32 13.97 -27.60
N LEU A 135 4.64 14.69 -26.71
CA LEU A 135 3.79 15.83 -27.08
C LEU A 135 4.57 17.12 -27.36
N ARG A 136 5.89 17.13 -27.12
CA ARG A 136 6.76 18.30 -27.34
C ARG A 136 6.63 18.86 -28.76
N ASN A 137 6.58 17.98 -29.77
CA ASN A 137 6.52 18.37 -31.18
C ASN A 137 5.11 18.78 -31.64
N LYS A 138 4.07 18.54 -30.83
CA LYS A 138 2.66 18.87 -31.11
C LYS A 138 2.20 20.19 -30.48
N GLY A 139 3.13 21.11 -30.20
CA GLY A 139 2.81 22.45 -29.67
C GLY A 139 2.81 22.58 -28.14
N PHE A 140 3.35 21.60 -27.41
CA PHE A 140 3.64 21.66 -25.97
C PHE A 140 5.12 21.97 -25.68
N ARG A 141 5.70 22.93 -26.40
CA ARG A 141 7.07 23.43 -26.13
C ARG A 141 7.03 24.37 -24.93
N THR A 142 8.07 24.36 -24.09
CA THR A 142 8.16 25.15 -22.83
C THR A 142 7.71 26.60 -22.99
N GLU A 143 8.00 27.24 -24.12
CA GLU A 143 7.66 28.63 -24.46
C GLU A 143 6.16 28.91 -24.59
N SER A 144 5.37 27.87 -24.88
CA SER A 144 3.95 27.98 -25.26
C SER A 144 2.98 27.52 -24.15
N VAL A 145 3.52 27.04 -23.03
CA VAL A 145 2.77 26.29 -22.00
C VAL A 145 2.13 27.23 -20.97
N PHE A 146 2.64 28.45 -20.82
CA PHE A 146 2.23 29.40 -19.80
C PHE A 146 1.27 30.47 -20.31
N ILE A 147 0.43 31.02 -19.42
CA ILE A 147 -0.45 32.16 -19.73
C ILE A 147 0.41 33.40 -20.02
N GLU A 148 0.05 34.17 -21.04
CA GLU A 148 0.66 35.47 -21.31
C GLU A 148 0.45 36.42 -20.13
N GLY A 149 1.53 36.90 -19.52
CA GLY A 149 1.50 37.71 -18.29
C GLY A 149 1.41 36.92 -16.98
N GLY A 150 1.13 35.60 -17.01
CA GLY A 150 1.18 34.71 -15.83
C GLY A 150 2.59 34.35 -15.38
N ILE A 151 3.58 34.66 -16.23
CA ILE A 151 5.00 34.58 -15.91
C ILE A 151 5.65 35.93 -16.07
N VAL A 152 6.52 36.28 -15.12
CA VAL A 152 7.72 37.02 -15.48
C VAL A 152 8.63 36.07 -16.25
N ARG A 153 8.57 36.17 -17.59
CA ARG A 153 9.44 35.42 -18.51
C ARG A 153 10.89 35.52 -18.04
N GLY A 154 11.46 34.42 -17.56
CA GLY A 154 12.84 34.39 -17.05
C GLY A 154 13.14 35.47 -15.99
N ASP A 155 14.39 35.51 -15.55
CA ASP A 155 14.92 36.77 -15.07
C ASP A 155 15.82 37.28 -16.19
N PHE A 156 15.21 37.95 -17.17
CA PHE A 156 15.92 38.53 -18.30
C PHE A 156 17.02 39.51 -17.86
N HIS A 157 16.97 39.96 -16.61
CA HIS A 157 17.98 40.79 -15.97
C HIS A 157 19.21 39.99 -15.48
N ASP A 158 19.23 38.66 -15.62
CA ASP A 158 20.38 37.83 -15.29
C ASP A 158 21.30 37.71 -16.51
N GLU A 159 22.51 38.26 -16.42
CA GLU A 159 23.53 38.17 -17.48
C GLU A 159 23.87 36.72 -17.88
N ALA A 160 23.65 35.75 -16.99
CA ALA A 160 23.88 34.34 -17.27
C ALA A 160 22.68 33.63 -17.94
N TYR A 161 21.66 34.38 -18.38
CA TYR A 161 20.52 33.81 -19.08
C TYR A 161 20.98 33.12 -20.39
N PRO A 162 20.53 31.89 -20.67
CA PRO A 162 21.03 31.07 -21.77
C PRO A 162 20.64 31.60 -23.16
N ASP A 163 19.62 32.46 -23.24
CA ASP A 163 19.21 33.12 -24.48
C ASP A 163 19.61 34.59 -24.45
N GLU A 164 20.66 34.93 -25.20
CA GLU A 164 21.27 36.24 -25.24
C GLU A 164 20.35 37.32 -25.82
N ARG A 165 19.38 36.94 -26.67
CA ARG A 165 18.40 37.84 -27.29
C ARG A 165 17.33 38.34 -26.32
N LEU A 166 17.17 37.64 -25.21
CA LEU A 166 16.15 37.91 -24.22
C LEU A 166 16.72 38.60 -22.97
N ARG A 167 18.01 38.93 -22.93
CA ARG A 167 18.61 39.69 -21.81
C ARG A 167 18.10 41.14 -21.81
N CYS A 168 17.58 41.61 -20.67
CA CYS A 168 17.08 42.97 -20.44
C CYS A 168 18.09 43.71 -19.54
N ASN A 169 18.45 44.95 -19.87
CA ASN A 169 19.33 45.80 -19.05
C ASN A 169 18.63 46.47 -17.85
N CYS A 170 17.51 45.91 -17.41
CA CYS A 170 16.51 46.55 -16.56
C CYS A 170 16.64 46.00 -15.12
N LYS A 171 16.46 46.80 -14.06
CA LYS A 171 16.71 46.37 -12.65
C LYS A 171 15.46 46.39 -11.77
N GLU A 172 14.29 46.02 -12.30
CA GLU A 172 13.02 46.32 -11.61
C GLU A 172 12.67 45.37 -10.45
N LYS A 173 13.10 44.10 -10.50
CA LYS A 173 12.78 43.11 -9.45
C LYS A 173 13.50 43.40 -8.13
N PHE A 174 12.82 43.14 -7.00
CA PHE A 174 13.31 43.45 -5.66
C PHE A 174 14.60 42.65 -5.34
N GLY A 175 14.62 41.37 -5.67
CA GLY A 175 15.81 40.51 -5.52
C GLY A 175 17.02 41.02 -6.31
N ASN A 176 16.80 41.56 -7.52
CA ASN A 176 17.89 42.09 -8.35
C ASN A 176 18.31 43.50 -7.95
N ARG A 177 17.40 44.33 -7.44
CA ARG A 177 17.75 45.62 -6.82
C ARG A 177 18.69 45.42 -5.64
N ILE A 178 18.43 44.42 -4.81
CA ILE A 178 19.31 44.06 -3.68
C ILE A 178 20.62 43.46 -4.20
N ALA A 179 20.59 42.61 -5.23
CA ALA A 179 21.79 42.05 -5.83
C ALA A 179 22.75 43.12 -6.34
N VAL A 180 22.20 44.16 -6.96
CA VAL A 180 22.95 45.31 -7.49
C VAL A 180 23.49 46.21 -6.38
N ARG A 181 22.74 46.41 -5.28
CA ARG A 181 23.13 47.34 -4.21
C ARG A 181 24.13 46.78 -3.22
N THR A 182 24.06 45.49 -2.90
CA THR A 182 24.69 44.99 -1.67
C THR A 182 25.74 43.91 -1.92
N GLY A 183 25.71 43.21 -3.07
CA GLY A 183 26.65 42.12 -3.38
C GLY A 183 26.61 40.89 -2.45
N ASN A 184 25.97 40.99 -1.28
CA ASN A 184 25.85 39.93 -0.28
C ASN A 184 24.85 38.86 -0.72
N LYS A 185 25.35 37.65 -0.97
CA LYS A 185 24.57 36.49 -1.43
C LYS A 185 23.43 36.10 -0.48
N PHE A 186 23.58 36.30 0.83
CA PHE A 186 22.55 35.96 1.81
C PHE A 186 21.33 36.88 1.70
N LEU A 187 21.54 38.19 1.52
CA LEU A 187 20.45 39.15 1.35
C LEU A 187 19.73 38.96 0.01
N ILE A 188 20.47 38.59 -1.05
CA ILE A 188 19.88 38.23 -2.34
C ILE A 188 19.00 36.99 -2.21
N PHE A 189 19.48 35.97 -1.48
CA PHE A 189 18.71 34.78 -1.15
C PHE A 189 17.41 35.11 -0.41
N LEU A 190 17.47 35.89 0.66
CA LEU A 190 16.28 36.23 1.44
C LEU A 190 15.26 37.01 0.58
N ALA A 191 15.74 37.95 -0.23
CA ALA A 191 14.91 38.75 -1.12
C ALA A 191 14.22 37.88 -2.20
N LYS A 192 14.95 36.96 -2.82
CA LYS A 192 14.39 36.02 -3.82
C LYS A 192 13.41 35.02 -3.20
N SER A 193 13.68 34.56 -1.97
CA SER A 193 12.76 33.72 -1.20
C SER A 193 11.47 34.48 -0.87
N TRP A 194 11.56 35.74 -0.44
CA TRP A 194 10.39 36.58 -0.14
C TRP A 194 9.48 36.82 -1.34
N GLU A 195 10.05 37.10 -2.52
CA GLU A 195 9.28 37.23 -3.77
C GLU A 195 8.46 35.96 -4.06
N MET A 196 9.06 34.78 -3.85
CA MET A 196 8.39 33.49 -4.02
C MET A 196 7.34 33.23 -2.94
N PHE A 197 7.64 33.59 -1.69
CA PHE A 197 6.70 33.48 -0.57
C PHE A 197 5.40 34.23 -0.87
N VAL A 198 5.49 35.50 -1.27
CA VAL A 198 4.31 36.34 -1.55
C VAL A 198 3.56 35.84 -2.80
N LEU A 199 4.28 35.47 -3.85
CA LEU A 199 3.67 35.02 -5.10
C LEU A 199 2.88 33.72 -4.91
N VAL A 200 3.47 32.74 -4.22
CA VAL A 200 2.91 31.39 -4.10
C VAL A 200 2.01 31.27 -2.87
N GLY A 201 2.39 31.92 -1.76
CA GLY A 201 1.70 31.83 -0.48
C GLY A 201 0.23 32.23 -0.57
N LYS A 202 -0.11 33.25 -1.38
CA LYS A 202 -1.52 33.63 -1.61
C LYS A 202 -2.35 32.52 -2.27
N TYR A 203 -1.75 31.73 -3.17
CA TYR A 203 -2.44 30.62 -3.83
C TYR A 203 -2.50 29.39 -2.93
N VAL A 204 -1.44 29.13 -2.16
CA VAL A 204 -1.43 28.07 -1.15
C VAL A 204 -2.50 28.31 -0.10
N LEU A 205 -2.66 29.55 0.36
CA LEU A 205 -3.72 29.90 1.31
C LEU A 205 -5.11 29.59 0.76
N VAL A 206 -5.38 29.92 -0.52
CA VAL A 206 -6.64 29.58 -1.18
C VAL A 206 -6.80 28.06 -1.31
N GLY A 207 -5.74 27.34 -1.69
CA GLY A 207 -5.74 25.89 -1.81
C GLY A 207 -6.05 25.18 -0.49
N VAL A 208 -5.41 25.59 0.61
CA VAL A 208 -5.64 25.06 1.97
C VAL A 208 -7.05 25.41 2.44
N ALA A 209 -7.52 26.63 2.19
CA ALA A 209 -8.88 27.02 2.56
C ALA A 209 -9.95 26.16 1.86
N ILE A 210 -9.77 25.88 0.56
CA ILE A 210 -10.68 25.00 -0.18
C ILE A 210 -10.52 23.55 0.27
N GLY A 211 -9.28 23.08 0.48
CA GLY A 211 -8.97 21.73 0.98
C GLY A 211 -9.68 21.41 2.28
N ALA A 212 -9.51 22.25 3.30
CA ALA A 212 -10.16 22.09 4.60
C ALA A 212 -11.70 22.09 4.53
N VAL A 213 -12.29 22.85 3.59
CA VAL A 213 -13.74 22.81 3.34
C VAL A 213 -14.13 21.47 2.75
N VAL A 214 -13.42 21.00 1.73
CA VAL A 214 -13.70 19.72 1.09
C VAL A 214 -13.55 18.58 2.08
N GLU A 215 -12.43 18.49 2.82
CA GLU A 215 -12.19 17.43 3.80
C GLU A 215 -13.25 17.43 4.91
N ARG A 216 -13.70 18.59 5.38
CA ARG A 216 -14.71 18.68 6.44
C ARG A 216 -16.11 18.28 5.99
N TYR A 217 -16.51 18.67 4.79
CA TYR A 217 -17.87 18.43 4.29
C TYR A 217 -17.98 17.15 3.44
N MET A 218 -16.89 16.39 3.32
CA MET A 218 -16.89 15.11 2.63
C MET A 218 -17.48 14.00 3.52
N PRO A 219 -18.64 13.41 3.16
CA PRO A 219 -19.21 12.31 3.93
C PRO A 219 -18.44 11.01 3.67
N TYR A 220 -18.03 10.31 4.74
CA TYR A 220 -17.33 9.02 4.64
C TYR A 220 -18.14 7.97 3.88
N ASP A 221 -19.48 8.00 3.98
CA ASP A 221 -20.39 7.09 3.26
C ASP A 221 -20.23 7.14 1.74
N TRP A 222 -19.85 8.30 1.18
CA TRP A 222 -19.60 8.43 -0.26
C TRP A 222 -18.39 7.60 -0.70
N ILE A 223 -17.33 7.55 0.12
CA ILE A 223 -16.12 6.78 -0.19
C ILE A 223 -16.43 5.29 -0.07
N HIS A 224 -17.11 4.87 1.00
CA HIS A 224 -17.48 3.46 1.18
C HIS A 224 -18.33 2.92 0.01
N ARG A 225 -19.27 3.72 -0.50
CA ARG A 225 -20.06 3.36 -1.69
C ARG A 225 -19.27 3.24 -2.98
N LEU A 226 -18.15 3.98 -3.10
CA LEU A 226 -17.25 3.88 -4.25
C LEU A 226 -16.44 2.58 -4.21
N PHE A 227 -16.04 2.11 -3.03
CA PHE A 227 -15.27 0.86 -2.87
C PHE A 227 -16.13 -0.41 -2.86
N GLY A 228 -17.42 -0.33 -2.54
CA GLY A 228 -18.32 -1.49 -2.45
C GLY A 228 -18.89 -2.03 -3.77
N ARG A 229 -18.40 -1.59 -4.94
CA ARG A 229 -18.89 -2.07 -6.25
C ARG A 229 -18.05 -3.23 -6.78
N GLU A 230 -18.65 -4.41 -6.93
CA GLU A 230 -18.04 -5.60 -7.56
C GLU A 230 -18.04 -5.51 -9.11
N ASP A 231 -17.60 -4.37 -9.69
CA ASP A 231 -17.59 -4.16 -11.15
C ASP A 231 -16.16 -4.09 -11.73
N PRO A 232 -15.89 -4.61 -12.94
CA PRO A 232 -14.59 -4.45 -13.61
C PRO A 232 -14.21 -2.98 -13.87
N LEU A 233 -15.20 -2.08 -13.89
CA LEU A 233 -15.03 -0.63 -14.05
C LEU A 233 -14.84 0.10 -12.72
N ASN A 234 -14.76 -0.61 -11.59
CA ASN A 234 -14.61 -0.02 -10.26
C ASN A 234 -13.38 0.91 -10.17
N ILE A 235 -12.25 0.51 -10.76
CA ILE A 235 -11.03 1.34 -10.87
C ILE A 235 -11.31 2.67 -11.56
N VAL A 236 -12.09 2.66 -12.63
CA VAL A 236 -12.46 3.87 -13.38
C VAL A 236 -13.34 4.77 -12.51
N TRP A 237 -14.38 4.20 -11.90
CA TRP A 237 -15.27 4.94 -11.00
C TRP A 237 -14.55 5.53 -9.80
N ILE A 238 -13.63 4.80 -9.19
CA ILE A 238 -12.81 5.28 -8.08
C ILE A 238 -11.82 6.34 -8.53
N THR A 239 -11.24 6.23 -9.72
CA THR A 239 -10.39 7.29 -10.25
C THR A 239 -11.21 8.58 -10.42
N PHE A 240 -12.34 8.52 -11.13
CA PHE A 240 -13.23 9.66 -11.30
C PHE A 240 -13.90 10.15 -10.01
N GLY A 241 -14.02 9.29 -9.00
CA GLY A 241 -14.51 9.63 -7.67
C GLY A 241 -13.44 10.31 -6.82
N SER A 242 -12.18 9.87 -6.90
CA SER A 242 -11.05 10.40 -6.13
C SER A 242 -10.56 11.75 -6.64
N VAL A 243 -10.66 11.98 -7.95
CA VAL A 243 -10.13 13.18 -8.61
C VAL A 243 -10.85 14.46 -8.15
N PRO A 244 -12.19 14.53 -8.10
CA PRO A 244 -12.93 15.67 -7.56
C PRO A 244 -12.82 15.82 -6.05
N VAL A 245 -12.42 14.77 -5.34
CA VAL A 245 -12.26 14.80 -3.89
C VAL A 245 -10.96 15.46 -3.49
N PHE A 246 -9.98 15.52 -4.40
CA PHE A 246 -8.81 16.37 -4.25
C PHE A 246 -7.98 16.14 -2.97
N LEU A 247 -7.87 14.86 -2.58
CA LEU A 247 -7.24 14.46 -1.33
C LEU A 247 -5.75 14.73 -1.31
N HIS A 248 -5.24 15.12 -0.15
CA HIS A 248 -3.82 15.15 0.11
C HIS A 248 -3.25 13.72 0.29
N GLN A 249 -1.97 13.52 -0.03
CA GLN A 249 -1.30 12.20 0.06
C GLN A 249 -1.29 11.56 1.45
N VAL A 250 -1.36 12.37 2.51
CA VAL A 250 -1.48 11.89 3.89
C VAL A 250 -2.90 11.38 4.14
N SER A 251 -3.90 12.22 3.88
CA SER A 251 -5.34 11.91 4.01
C SER A 251 -5.72 10.66 3.21
N ALA A 252 -5.21 10.51 1.97
CA ALA A 252 -5.45 9.33 1.15
C ALA A 252 -4.95 8.02 1.80
N SER A 253 -3.84 8.06 2.55
CA SER A 253 -3.28 6.88 3.21
C SER A 253 -4.12 6.50 4.44
N SER A 254 -4.46 7.49 5.26
CA SER A 254 -5.25 7.30 6.47
C SER A 254 -6.68 6.85 6.15
N ILE A 255 -7.32 7.46 5.15
CA ILE A 255 -8.65 7.03 4.68
C ILE A 255 -8.61 5.59 4.20
N LEU A 256 -7.58 5.20 3.44
CA LEU A 256 -7.46 3.82 2.97
C LEU A 256 -7.24 2.83 4.11
N TYR A 257 -6.46 3.21 5.13
CA TYR A 257 -6.31 2.40 6.34
C TYR A 257 -7.65 2.20 7.06
N HIS A 258 -8.43 3.26 7.24
CA HIS A 258 -9.77 3.17 7.83
C HIS A 258 -10.73 2.33 6.99
N ILE A 259 -10.69 2.44 5.66
CA ILE A 259 -11.52 1.59 4.79
C ILE A 259 -11.08 0.14 4.88
N LYS A 260 -9.77 -0.13 4.87
CA LYS A 260 -9.22 -1.48 5.05
C LYS A 260 -9.64 -2.07 6.39
N SER A 261 -9.64 -1.29 7.46
CA SER A 261 -10.10 -1.74 8.79
C SER A 261 -11.62 -1.89 8.89
N SER A 262 -12.39 -1.12 8.10
CA SER A 262 -13.86 -1.15 8.13
C SER A 262 -14.48 -2.16 7.16
N LEU A 263 -13.72 -2.61 6.16
CA LEU A 263 -14.13 -3.64 5.19
C LEU A 263 -13.50 -5.01 5.51
N ASP A 264 -13.18 -5.28 6.77
CA ASP A 264 -12.56 -6.55 7.23
C ASP A 264 -11.32 -6.97 6.43
N GLY A 265 -10.52 -6.00 5.97
CA GLY A 265 -9.34 -6.24 5.16
C GLY A 265 -9.61 -6.56 3.67
N THR A 266 -10.87 -6.62 3.24
CA THR A 266 -11.26 -6.80 1.83
C THR A 266 -11.26 -5.46 1.11
N LEU A 267 -10.11 -5.12 0.54
CA LEU A 267 -9.93 -3.92 -0.27
C LEU A 267 -9.51 -4.35 -1.67
N ASP A 268 -10.31 -4.03 -2.69
CA ASP A 268 -9.89 -4.20 -4.08
C ASP A 268 -8.56 -3.46 -4.29
N SER A 269 -7.51 -4.21 -4.58
CA SER A 269 -6.14 -3.73 -4.54
C SER A 269 -5.85 -2.76 -5.70
N GLY A 270 -6.53 -2.93 -6.85
CA GLY A 270 -6.45 -2.01 -7.98
C GLY A 270 -7.18 -0.70 -7.69
N ALA A 271 -8.39 -0.79 -7.13
CA ALA A 271 -9.18 0.35 -6.65
C ALA A 271 -8.43 1.19 -5.59
N ALA A 272 -7.82 0.52 -4.62
CA ALA A 272 -7.01 1.13 -3.59
C ALA A 272 -5.83 1.92 -4.18
N LEU A 273 -5.10 1.31 -5.13
CA LEU A 273 -3.99 1.97 -5.79
C LEU A 273 -4.46 3.16 -6.64
N ALA A 274 -5.60 3.03 -7.34
CA ALA A 274 -6.20 4.12 -8.10
C ALA A 274 -6.54 5.32 -7.20
N PHE A 275 -7.08 5.07 -6.01
CA PHE A 275 -7.36 6.10 -5.02
C PHE A 275 -6.08 6.74 -4.45
N MET A 276 -5.07 5.93 -4.11
CA MET A 276 -3.79 6.40 -3.57
C MET A 276 -2.99 7.26 -4.55
N ILE A 277 -3.17 7.05 -5.86
CA ILE A 277 -2.47 7.80 -6.90
C ILE A 277 -3.33 8.97 -7.40
N GLY A 278 -4.59 8.69 -7.74
CA GLY A 278 -5.50 9.63 -8.37
C GLY A 278 -5.81 10.84 -7.51
N GLY A 279 -6.09 10.62 -6.22
CA GLY A 279 -6.38 11.71 -5.27
C GLY A 279 -5.23 12.70 -5.13
N PRO A 280 -4.04 12.28 -4.68
CA PRO A 280 -2.94 13.21 -4.39
C PRO A 280 -2.39 13.97 -5.60
N VAL A 281 -2.36 13.34 -6.78
CA VAL A 281 -1.88 14.02 -8.00
C VAL A 281 -2.85 15.10 -8.44
N THR A 282 -4.13 14.94 -8.14
CA THR A 282 -5.15 15.89 -8.56
C THR A 282 -5.54 16.90 -7.49
N ALA A 283 -4.92 16.92 -6.30
CA ALA A 283 -5.25 17.80 -5.18
C ALA A 283 -5.55 19.28 -5.53
N VAL A 284 -6.49 19.91 -4.80
CA VAL A 284 -6.99 21.27 -5.07
C VAL A 284 -5.85 22.29 -5.19
N PRO A 285 -4.90 22.36 -4.25
CA PRO A 285 -3.85 23.38 -4.31
C PRO A 285 -3.04 23.28 -5.60
N THR A 286 -2.80 22.05 -6.07
CA THR A 286 -2.10 21.77 -7.32
C THR A 286 -2.92 22.21 -8.53
N MET A 287 -4.23 21.89 -8.57
CA MET A 287 -5.11 22.30 -9.68
C MET A 287 -5.26 23.82 -9.79
N VAL A 288 -5.51 24.49 -8.66
CA VAL A 288 -5.65 25.95 -8.61
C VAL A 288 -4.37 26.62 -9.09
N LEU A 289 -3.21 26.11 -8.64
CA LEU A 289 -1.93 26.66 -9.05
C LEU A 289 -1.63 26.37 -10.54
N PHE A 290 -2.04 25.21 -11.06
CA PHE A 290 -1.90 24.93 -12.50
C PHE A 290 -2.77 25.83 -13.36
N TRP A 291 -4.04 26.02 -12.98
CA TRP A 291 -5.00 26.85 -13.70
C TRP A 291 -4.59 28.32 -13.75
N THR A 292 -3.93 28.81 -12.69
CA THR A 292 -3.49 30.21 -12.59
C THR A 292 -2.20 30.50 -13.36
N ILE A 293 -1.33 29.51 -13.57
CA ILE A 293 0.00 29.70 -14.16
C ILE A 293 0.08 29.23 -15.62
N PHE A 294 -0.59 28.12 -15.94
CA PHE A 294 -0.50 27.48 -17.25
C PHE A 294 -1.74 27.73 -18.11
N LYS A 295 -1.57 27.72 -19.45
CA LYS A 295 -2.72 27.85 -20.37
C LYS A 295 -3.70 26.71 -20.10
N LYS A 296 -5.01 26.96 -20.24
CA LYS A 296 -6.07 25.95 -20.03
C LYS A 296 -5.79 24.61 -20.73
N ARG A 297 -5.21 24.65 -21.94
CA ARG A 297 -4.80 23.44 -22.69
C ARG A 297 -3.81 22.54 -21.96
N VAL A 298 -2.91 23.12 -21.17
CA VAL A 298 -1.89 22.39 -20.39
C VAL A 298 -2.51 21.82 -19.12
N PHE A 299 -3.40 22.57 -18.48
CA PHE A 299 -4.19 22.09 -17.35
C PHE A 299 -4.98 20.82 -17.74
N PHE A 300 -5.73 20.86 -18.85
CA PHE A 300 -6.49 19.69 -19.29
C PHE A 300 -5.59 18.54 -19.73
N LEU A 301 -4.44 18.82 -20.34
CA LEU A 301 -3.46 17.77 -20.64
C LEU A 301 -2.95 17.11 -19.36
N TYR A 302 -2.59 17.91 -18.35
CA TYR A 302 -2.12 17.42 -17.07
C TYR A 302 -3.19 16.53 -16.43
N LEU A 303 -4.43 17.00 -16.34
CA LEU A 303 -5.54 16.22 -15.79
C LEU A 303 -5.75 14.90 -16.54
N PHE A 304 -5.73 14.94 -17.88
CA PHE A 304 -5.83 13.74 -18.71
C PHE A 304 -4.71 12.74 -18.44
N VAL A 305 -3.46 13.20 -18.37
CA VAL A 305 -2.29 12.35 -18.05
C VAL A 305 -2.44 11.74 -16.66
N CYS A 306 -2.93 12.51 -15.69
CA CYS A 306 -3.11 12.03 -14.33
C CYS A 306 -4.19 10.95 -14.24
N ILE A 307 -5.35 11.18 -14.86
CA ILE A 307 -6.45 10.20 -14.90
C ILE A 307 -6.04 8.95 -15.67
N ALA A 308 -5.54 9.12 -16.90
CA ALA A 308 -5.16 8.00 -17.76
C ALA A 308 -4.02 7.17 -17.14
N GLY A 309 -3.01 7.82 -16.56
CA GLY A 309 -1.91 7.13 -15.91
C GLY A 309 -2.35 6.40 -14.63
N THR A 310 -3.26 6.98 -13.85
CA THR A 310 -3.83 6.31 -12.66
C THR A 310 -4.58 5.05 -13.05
N ILE A 311 -5.47 5.14 -14.04
CA ILE A 311 -6.25 3.98 -14.54
C ILE A 311 -5.30 2.92 -15.09
N LEU A 312 -4.31 3.32 -15.91
CA LEU A 312 -3.36 2.39 -16.52
C LEU A 312 -2.52 1.67 -15.46
N LEU A 313 -2.01 2.38 -14.46
CA LEU A 313 -1.23 1.78 -13.37
C LEU A 313 -2.07 0.87 -12.49
N ALA A 314 -3.30 1.27 -12.18
CA ALA A 314 -4.21 0.47 -11.35
C ALA A 314 -4.61 -0.84 -12.04
N TYR A 315 -4.98 -0.81 -13.32
CA TYR A 315 -5.25 -2.03 -14.09
C TYR A 315 -4.00 -2.87 -14.32
N ALA A 316 -2.85 -2.24 -14.61
CA ALA A 316 -1.60 -2.96 -14.75
C ALA A 316 -1.24 -3.70 -13.45
N PHE A 317 -1.44 -3.06 -12.30
CA PHE A 317 -1.26 -3.66 -10.99
C PHE A 317 -2.27 -4.79 -10.74
N GLN A 318 -3.56 -4.58 -11.02
CA GLN A 318 -4.59 -5.62 -10.88
C GLN A 318 -4.27 -6.86 -11.73
N PHE A 319 -3.79 -6.66 -12.96
CA PHE A 319 -3.36 -7.75 -13.84
C PHE A 319 -2.12 -8.48 -13.29
N LEU A 320 -1.15 -7.74 -12.75
CA LEU A 320 0.09 -8.30 -12.20
C LEU A 320 -0.18 -9.14 -10.93
N VAL A 321 -1.16 -8.73 -10.12
CA VAL A 321 -1.63 -9.50 -8.95
C VAL A 321 -2.33 -10.81 -9.36
N PHE A 322 -2.90 -10.90 -10.55
CA PHE A 322 -3.56 -12.11 -11.07
C PHE A 322 -2.58 -13.13 -11.68
N VAL A 323 -1.28 -12.85 -11.71
CA VAL A 323 -0.26 -13.80 -12.14
C VAL A 323 -0.03 -14.81 -10.99
N PRO A 324 -0.22 -16.13 -11.21
CA PRO A 324 0.09 -17.13 -10.18
C PRO A 324 1.53 -16.94 -9.69
N TYR A 325 1.75 -17.05 -8.36
CA TYR A 325 3.00 -16.77 -7.60
C TYR A 325 3.24 -15.35 -7.05
N VAL A 326 2.34 -14.38 -7.27
CA VAL A 326 2.45 -13.01 -6.73
C VAL A 326 1.34 -12.70 -5.73
N ASP A 327 1.24 -13.47 -4.64
CA ASP A 327 0.31 -13.13 -3.54
C ASP A 327 1.01 -12.16 -2.57
N THR A 328 0.78 -10.86 -2.75
CA THR A 328 1.43 -9.77 -2.00
C THR A 328 0.68 -9.40 -0.72
N GLY A 329 0.29 -10.37 0.11
CA GLY A 329 -0.20 -10.00 1.45
C GLY A 329 -1.07 -11.00 2.20
N SER A 330 -0.93 -12.31 1.99
CA SER A 330 -1.48 -13.24 2.97
C SER A 330 -0.61 -13.22 4.23
N ALA A 331 -1.18 -12.80 5.36
CA ALA A 331 -0.47 -12.78 6.64
C ALA A 331 0.12 -14.16 6.99
N LEU A 332 -0.53 -15.23 6.54
CA LEU A 332 -0.09 -16.61 6.68
C LEU A 332 1.25 -16.92 5.99
N LEU A 333 1.52 -16.35 4.81
CA LEU A 333 2.76 -16.62 4.04
C LEU A 333 3.84 -15.54 4.25
N ARG A 334 3.68 -14.68 5.27
CA ARG A 334 4.65 -13.63 5.60
C ARG A 334 6.04 -14.22 5.89
N ASP A 335 7.05 -13.77 5.16
CA ASP A 335 8.45 -14.22 5.25
C ASP A 335 8.67 -15.74 5.03
N VAL A 336 7.70 -16.41 4.38
CA VAL A 336 7.76 -17.83 4.00
C VAL A 336 8.21 -17.93 2.54
N ARG A 337 9.38 -18.54 2.28
CA ARG A 337 9.90 -18.74 0.91
C ARG A 337 9.36 -20.02 0.30
N SER A 338 9.47 -21.11 1.04
CA SER A 338 8.98 -22.41 0.63
C SER A 338 8.43 -23.20 1.80
N LEU A 339 7.47 -24.04 1.49
CA LEU A 339 6.76 -24.90 2.41
C LEU A 339 7.05 -26.35 2.03
N SER A 340 7.01 -27.26 3.01
CA SER A 340 7.07 -28.68 2.68
C SER A 340 5.79 -29.08 1.94
N GLY A 341 5.96 -29.67 0.76
CA GLY A 341 4.87 -30.34 0.06
C GLY A 341 4.78 -31.82 0.41
N GLY A 342 4.33 -32.61 -0.57
CA GLY A 342 3.90 -33.99 -0.37
C GLY A 342 2.41 -34.16 -0.65
N MET A 343 1.83 -35.20 -0.07
CA MET A 343 0.40 -35.50 -0.22
C MET A 343 -0.44 -34.47 0.54
N SER A 344 -1.31 -33.78 -0.18
CA SER A 344 -2.31 -32.89 0.39
C SER A 344 -3.72 -33.21 -0.13
N SER A 345 -4.72 -32.82 0.64
CA SER A 345 -6.10 -32.76 0.16
C SER A 345 -6.33 -31.47 -0.65
N ILE A 346 -7.21 -31.53 -1.65
CA ILE A 346 -7.55 -30.37 -2.49
C ILE A 346 -8.75 -29.66 -1.86
N ILE A 347 -8.61 -28.36 -1.65
CA ILE A 347 -9.63 -27.50 -1.06
C ILE A 347 -10.48 -26.87 -2.15
N GLY A 348 -11.74 -27.28 -2.24
CA GLY A 348 -12.77 -26.62 -3.02
C GLY A 348 -13.35 -25.41 -2.27
N LYS A 349 -13.58 -24.33 -3.01
CA LYS A 349 -14.25 -23.11 -2.54
C LYS A 349 -15.64 -23.03 -3.16
N GLU A 350 -16.67 -22.97 -2.32
CA GLU A 350 -18.07 -22.79 -2.74
C GLU A 350 -18.64 -21.43 -2.28
N ASN A 351 -18.15 -20.88 -1.17
CA ASN A 351 -18.62 -19.60 -0.61
C ASN A 351 -17.65 -18.44 -0.94
N LYS A 352 -18.19 -17.23 -1.19
CA LYS A 352 -17.42 -16.00 -1.47
C LYS A 352 -16.49 -15.60 -0.32
N ASN A 353 -16.87 -15.87 0.94
CA ASN A 353 -16.13 -15.49 2.15
C ASN A 353 -14.86 -16.34 2.38
N VAL A 354 -14.65 -17.38 1.58
CA VAL A 354 -13.44 -18.21 1.63
C VAL A 354 -12.39 -17.63 0.70
N ARG A 355 -11.16 -17.40 1.17
CA ARG A 355 -10.04 -16.99 0.33
C ARG A 355 -9.05 -18.14 0.20
N ILE A 356 -8.75 -18.56 -1.04
CA ILE A 356 -7.63 -19.47 -1.30
C ILE A 356 -6.33 -18.68 -1.14
N VAL A 357 -5.42 -19.19 -0.32
CA VAL A 357 -4.14 -18.59 0.03
C VAL A 357 -2.98 -19.26 -0.71
N MET A 358 -3.12 -20.53 -1.09
CA MET A 358 -2.09 -21.26 -1.83
C MET A 358 -2.70 -22.33 -2.73
N ASP A 359 -2.36 -22.27 -4.01
CA ASP A 359 -2.92 -23.10 -5.09
C ASP A 359 -1.84 -23.49 -6.12
N PRO A 360 -0.88 -24.36 -5.75
CA PRO A 360 0.13 -24.84 -6.70
C PRO A 360 -0.53 -25.71 -7.76
N ASP A 361 -0.28 -25.39 -9.02
CA ASP A 361 -0.73 -26.20 -10.17
C ASP A 361 -2.26 -26.45 -10.20
N GLY A 362 -3.06 -25.54 -9.61
CA GLY A 362 -4.52 -25.65 -9.53
C GLY A 362 -5.03 -26.61 -8.45
N ASN A 363 -4.14 -27.10 -7.57
CA ASN A 363 -4.49 -27.90 -6.41
C ASN A 363 -4.53 -27.00 -5.17
N SER A 364 -5.68 -26.42 -4.87
CA SER A 364 -5.83 -25.50 -3.74
C SER A 364 -5.53 -26.23 -2.43
N MET A 365 -4.59 -25.74 -1.63
CA MET A 365 -4.13 -26.44 -0.40
C MET A 365 -4.31 -25.63 0.88
N ILE A 366 -4.41 -24.31 0.78
CA ILE A 366 -4.58 -23.44 1.95
C ILE A 366 -5.69 -22.47 1.65
N ALA A 367 -6.62 -22.35 2.58
CA ALA A 367 -7.68 -21.35 2.51
C ALA A 367 -7.92 -20.72 3.88
N THR A 368 -8.58 -19.57 3.90
CA THR A 368 -9.09 -18.93 5.12
C THR A 368 -10.56 -18.61 4.95
N ALA A 369 -11.36 -18.73 6.00
CA ALA A 369 -12.72 -18.20 6.06
C ALA A 369 -12.89 -17.34 7.30
N THR A 370 -13.83 -16.41 7.26
CA THR A 370 -14.28 -15.59 8.39
C THR A 370 -15.79 -15.75 8.52
N ASN A 371 -16.31 -15.75 9.75
CA ASN A 371 -17.70 -16.15 9.98
C ASN A 371 -18.73 -15.09 9.58
N ASP A 372 -18.35 -13.82 9.40
CA ASP A 372 -19.27 -12.77 8.95
C ASP A 372 -18.59 -11.57 8.28
N LEU A 373 -19.43 -10.66 7.76
CA LEU A 373 -19.09 -9.31 7.23
C LEU A 373 -18.58 -8.31 8.31
N GLU A 374 -18.36 -8.78 9.54
CA GLU A 374 -17.75 -8.03 10.66
C GLU A 374 -16.45 -8.70 11.21
N GLY A 375 -15.86 -9.65 10.48
CA GLY A 375 -14.53 -10.20 10.80
C GLY A 375 -14.41 -11.04 12.09
N GLN A 376 -15.53 -11.49 12.68
CA GLN A 376 -15.49 -12.27 13.93
C GLN A 376 -15.18 -13.76 13.65
N GLY A 377 -14.18 -14.31 14.32
CA GLY A 377 -13.83 -15.75 14.26
C GLY A 377 -13.18 -16.19 12.94
N GLY A 378 -11.84 -16.09 12.87
CA GLY A 378 -11.06 -16.57 11.72
C GLY A 378 -10.87 -18.09 11.72
N ILE A 379 -11.02 -18.70 10.54
CA ILE A 379 -10.75 -20.13 10.31
C ILE A 379 -9.70 -20.30 9.24
N VAL A 380 -8.66 -21.09 9.52
CA VAL A 380 -7.65 -21.50 8.54
C VAL A 380 -7.90 -22.94 8.15
N PHE A 381 -7.93 -23.23 6.85
CA PHE A 381 -8.05 -24.56 6.27
C PHE A 381 -6.72 -24.95 5.63
N ASP A 382 -6.18 -26.08 6.03
CA ASP A 382 -4.91 -26.61 5.53
C ASP A 382 -5.09 -28.05 5.03
N GLY A 383 -4.75 -28.31 3.77
CA GLY A 383 -4.81 -29.65 3.18
C GLY A 383 -3.57 -30.51 3.44
N GLY A 384 -2.53 -29.97 4.08
CA GLY A 384 -1.23 -30.62 4.26
C GLY A 384 -0.82 -30.79 5.73
N LEU A 385 -1.33 -31.83 6.40
CA LEU A 385 -1.00 -32.11 7.80
C LEU A 385 0.50 -32.32 8.05
N GLU A 386 1.22 -32.96 7.11
CA GLU A 386 2.67 -33.23 7.23
C GLU A 386 3.50 -31.95 7.43
N ARG A 387 3.00 -30.82 6.91
CA ARG A 387 3.65 -29.52 7.03
C ARG A 387 3.59 -28.94 8.43
N LEU A 388 2.52 -29.22 9.17
CA LEU A 388 2.37 -28.83 10.58
C LEU A 388 3.23 -29.68 11.51
N LEU A 389 3.61 -30.89 11.07
CA LEU A 389 4.45 -31.81 11.84
C LEU A 389 5.96 -31.52 11.72
N ASP A 390 6.36 -30.60 10.82
CA ASP A 390 7.77 -30.20 10.57
C ASP A 390 8.76 -31.39 10.48
N ARG A 391 8.32 -32.51 9.86
CA ARG A 391 9.15 -33.73 9.73
C ARG A 391 10.43 -33.52 8.91
N SER A 392 10.50 -32.43 8.15
CA SER A 392 11.66 -32.06 7.33
C SER A 392 12.77 -31.34 8.11
N ALA A 393 12.72 -31.32 9.45
CA ALA A 393 13.78 -30.80 10.33
C ALA A 393 14.25 -29.37 10.01
N GLY A 394 13.31 -28.48 9.64
CA GLY A 394 13.63 -27.08 9.31
C GLY A 394 14.24 -26.84 7.92
N LYS A 395 14.19 -27.81 7.01
CA LYS A 395 14.57 -27.63 5.59
C LYS A 395 13.71 -26.55 4.89
N TYR A 396 12.47 -26.35 5.34
CA TYR A 396 11.49 -25.42 4.78
C TYR A 396 11.01 -24.42 5.84
N ASP A 397 10.33 -23.34 5.44
CA ASP A 397 9.85 -22.27 6.32
C ASP A 397 8.54 -22.62 7.07
N ASN A 398 8.25 -23.91 7.28
CA ASN A 398 7.03 -24.40 7.94
C ASN A 398 6.81 -23.78 9.33
N ARG A 399 7.90 -23.59 10.10
CA ARG A 399 7.85 -22.96 11.42
C ARG A 399 7.33 -21.53 11.38
N LYS A 400 7.73 -20.76 10.37
CA LYS A 400 7.25 -19.39 10.19
C LYS A 400 5.78 -19.38 9.80
N TYR A 401 5.40 -20.28 8.89
CA TYR A 401 4.00 -20.45 8.49
C TYR A 401 3.09 -20.79 9.69
N ILE A 402 3.50 -21.73 10.53
CA ILE A 402 2.76 -22.12 11.75
C ILE A 402 2.64 -20.93 12.71
N ALA A 403 3.73 -20.18 12.92
CA ALA A 403 3.69 -18.98 13.77
C ALA A 403 2.76 -17.89 13.19
N ASN A 404 2.75 -17.72 11.87
CA ASN A 404 1.87 -16.79 11.18
C ASN A 404 0.39 -17.21 11.29
N ILE A 405 0.08 -18.52 11.27
CA ILE A 405 -1.28 -19.01 11.54
C ILE A 405 -1.72 -18.58 12.94
N ALA A 406 -0.91 -18.85 13.96
CA ALA A 406 -1.25 -18.52 15.34
C ALA A 406 -1.45 -17.02 15.56
N ALA A 407 -0.61 -16.19 14.95
CA ALA A 407 -0.73 -14.73 15.00
C ALA A 407 -1.97 -14.24 14.25
N TRP A 408 -2.25 -14.78 13.06
CA TRP A 408 -3.45 -14.41 12.30
C TRP A 408 -4.73 -14.81 13.05
N LEU A 409 -4.76 -16.01 13.65
CA LEU A 409 -5.86 -16.45 14.51
C LEU A 409 -5.95 -15.69 15.83
N GLU A 410 -4.88 -15.04 16.30
CA GLU A 410 -4.94 -14.13 17.45
C GLU A 410 -5.56 -12.79 17.06
N GLU A 411 -5.17 -12.25 15.90
CA GLU A 411 -5.67 -10.97 15.36
C GLU A 411 -7.15 -11.01 14.99
N ASN A 412 -7.65 -12.17 14.52
CA ASN A 412 -9.01 -12.37 14.05
C ASN A 412 -9.89 -13.10 15.09
N ASN A 413 -9.66 -12.83 16.37
CA ASN A 413 -10.30 -13.52 17.48
C ASN A 413 -10.78 -12.56 18.55
N THR A 414 -12.03 -12.73 18.95
CA THR A 414 -12.73 -11.86 19.90
C THR A 414 -12.72 -12.41 21.33
N SER A 415 -12.11 -13.58 21.56
CA SER A 415 -11.98 -14.20 22.87
C SER A 415 -11.17 -13.35 23.84
N PRO A 416 -11.49 -13.33 25.15
CA PRO A 416 -10.66 -12.68 26.17
C PRO A 416 -9.26 -13.30 26.31
N GLU A 417 -9.08 -14.56 25.91
CA GLU A 417 -7.78 -15.27 25.99
C GLU A 417 -7.36 -15.85 24.63
N PRO A 418 -7.08 -15.00 23.60
CA PRO A 418 -6.82 -15.45 22.22
C PRO A 418 -5.49 -16.21 22.08
N ARG A 419 -4.65 -16.21 23.13
CA ARG A 419 -3.35 -16.89 23.18
C ARG A 419 -3.40 -18.32 23.73
N ASN A 420 -4.56 -18.78 24.19
CA ASN A 420 -4.73 -20.16 24.63
C ASN A 420 -5.10 -21.01 23.43
N ILE A 421 -4.23 -21.94 23.05
CA ILE A 421 -4.40 -22.83 21.90
C ILE A 421 -4.63 -24.26 22.41
N LEU A 422 -5.75 -24.84 22.02
CA LEU A 422 -5.99 -26.27 22.15
C LEU A 422 -5.68 -26.96 20.83
N ILE A 423 -4.63 -27.78 20.82
CA ILE A 423 -4.33 -28.68 19.71
C ILE A 423 -5.00 -30.01 20.02
N TYR A 424 -6.01 -30.36 19.24
CA TYR A 424 -6.79 -31.59 19.40
C TYR A 424 -6.53 -32.52 18.24
N ASP A 425 -6.00 -33.68 18.58
CA ASP A 425 -5.67 -34.72 17.62
C ASP A 425 -6.76 -35.80 17.54
N THR A 426 -7.25 -36.08 16.33
CA THR A 426 -8.41 -36.98 16.12
C THR A 426 -8.05 -38.46 15.98
N PHE A 427 -6.76 -38.83 15.91
CA PHE A 427 -6.35 -40.24 15.74
C PHE A 427 -6.71 -41.12 16.96
N ARG A 428 -7.25 -42.30 16.70
CA ARG A 428 -7.59 -43.30 17.73
C ARG A 428 -6.56 -44.42 17.89
N THR A 429 -6.00 -44.93 16.80
CA THR A 429 -5.20 -46.18 16.81
C THR A 429 -3.77 -46.02 16.26
N SER A 430 -3.54 -45.06 15.38
CA SER A 430 -2.30 -44.96 14.59
C SER A 430 -1.98 -43.50 14.21
N GLY A 431 -1.99 -42.61 15.21
CA GLY A 431 -1.58 -41.22 15.04
C GLY A 431 -0.07 -40.99 15.13
N PRO A 432 0.42 -39.79 14.77
CA PRO A 432 1.79 -39.38 15.06
C PRO A 432 2.09 -39.55 16.55
N ASP A 433 3.29 -40.01 16.89
CA ASP A 433 3.70 -40.08 18.29
C ASP A 433 3.60 -38.68 18.92
N LYS A 434 3.26 -38.58 20.22
CA LYS A 434 3.10 -37.27 20.91
C LYS A 434 4.35 -36.39 20.78
N SER A 435 5.51 -37.03 20.60
CA SER A 435 6.78 -36.39 20.28
C SER A 435 6.75 -35.56 18.98
N SER A 436 5.95 -35.95 17.99
CA SER A 436 5.77 -35.24 16.71
C SER A 436 5.11 -33.87 16.91
N PHE A 437 4.19 -33.76 17.88
CA PHE A 437 3.52 -32.51 18.23
C PHE A 437 4.24 -31.72 19.33
N ALA A 438 5.23 -32.32 20.01
CA ALA A 438 6.02 -31.62 21.02
C ALA A 438 6.84 -30.45 20.44
N ASN A 439 7.33 -30.61 19.21
CA ASN A 439 8.02 -29.53 18.49
C ASN A 439 7.06 -28.37 18.17
N LEU A 440 5.84 -28.68 17.76
CA LEU A 440 4.79 -27.70 17.47
C LEU A 440 4.42 -26.91 18.73
N LYS A 441 4.19 -27.62 19.84
CA LYS A 441 3.94 -27.01 21.15
C LYS A 441 5.07 -26.06 21.55
N THR A 442 6.32 -26.53 21.47
CA THR A 442 7.49 -25.73 21.84
C THR A 442 7.62 -24.45 20.99
N LEU A 443 7.37 -24.55 19.69
CA LEU A 443 7.41 -23.41 18.77
C LEU A 443 6.41 -22.32 19.17
N LEU A 444 5.17 -22.71 19.45
CA LEU A 444 4.10 -21.79 19.81
C LEU A 444 4.32 -21.20 21.21
N GLU A 445 4.80 -21.99 22.17
CA GLU A 445 5.17 -21.50 23.50
C GLU A 445 6.31 -20.47 23.46
N GLN A 446 7.29 -20.65 22.56
CA GLN A 446 8.34 -19.64 22.32
C GLN A 446 7.81 -18.31 21.79
N GLN A 447 6.67 -18.31 21.11
CA GLN A 447 5.98 -17.09 20.65
C GLN A 447 5.05 -16.50 21.73
N GLY A 448 4.96 -17.12 22.91
CA GLY A 448 4.16 -16.65 24.04
C GLY A 448 2.72 -17.14 24.07
N PHE A 449 2.39 -18.19 23.31
CA PHE A 449 1.09 -18.88 23.37
C PHE A 449 1.07 -19.92 24.49
N ARG A 450 -0.09 -20.13 25.12
CA ARG A 450 -0.30 -21.22 26.08
C ARG A 450 -0.92 -22.38 25.32
N VAL A 451 -0.20 -23.49 25.19
CA VAL A 451 -0.61 -24.60 24.32
C VAL A 451 -0.97 -25.83 25.13
N ARG A 452 -2.22 -26.28 24.98
CA ARG A 452 -2.69 -27.56 25.50
C ARG A 452 -2.76 -28.56 24.35
N LEU A 453 -2.03 -29.65 24.47
CA LEU A 453 -2.09 -30.77 23.52
C LEU A 453 -2.97 -31.86 24.13
N THR A 454 -3.96 -32.35 23.38
CA THR A 454 -4.75 -33.52 23.77
C THR A 454 -5.13 -34.34 22.54
N ASP A 455 -5.51 -35.59 22.76
CA ASP A 455 -5.92 -36.50 21.70
C ASP A 455 -7.24 -37.21 22.05
N ARG A 456 -7.82 -37.87 21.06
CA ARG A 456 -9.08 -38.61 21.21
C ARG A 456 -8.98 -39.84 22.12
N ARG A 457 -7.78 -40.28 22.51
CA ARG A 457 -7.57 -41.38 23.47
C ARG A 457 -7.71 -40.89 24.90
N GLU A 458 -7.20 -39.69 25.18
CA GLU A 458 -7.32 -39.04 26.50
C GLU A 458 -8.65 -38.33 26.69
N THR A 459 -9.16 -37.70 25.63
CA THR A 459 -10.41 -36.94 25.64
C THR A 459 -11.32 -37.43 24.51
N PRO A 460 -12.17 -38.45 24.77
CA PRO A 460 -12.95 -39.12 23.73
C PRO A 460 -13.94 -38.22 22.98
N GLU A 461 -14.38 -37.14 23.61
CA GLU A 461 -15.33 -36.16 23.04
C GLU A 461 -14.87 -34.72 23.30
N ILE A 462 -15.01 -33.88 22.27
CA ILE A 462 -14.84 -32.42 22.38
C ILE A 462 -16.09 -31.82 23.03
N THR A 463 -15.96 -31.36 24.28
CA THR A 463 -17.07 -30.76 25.05
C THR A 463 -16.90 -29.26 25.20
N GLY A 464 -18.01 -28.53 25.40
CA GLY A 464 -17.95 -27.07 25.62
C GLY A 464 -17.05 -26.66 26.80
N ARG A 465 -16.98 -27.47 27.87
CA ARG A 465 -16.08 -27.24 29.01
C ARG A 465 -14.60 -27.30 28.64
N LEU A 466 -14.24 -28.15 27.68
CA LEU A 466 -12.86 -28.25 27.19
C LEU A 466 -12.46 -26.99 26.40
N LEU A 467 -13.43 -26.38 25.71
CA LEU A 467 -13.24 -25.21 24.86
C LEU A 467 -13.40 -23.87 25.59
N GLU A 468 -14.00 -23.86 26.78
CA GLU A 468 -14.38 -22.65 27.53
C GLU A 468 -13.21 -21.69 27.75
N GLU A 469 -12.05 -22.21 28.17
CA GLU A 469 -10.81 -21.46 28.44
C GLU A 469 -9.93 -21.25 27.20
N GLN A 470 -10.35 -21.71 26.02
CA GLN A 470 -9.52 -21.71 24.82
C GLN A 470 -9.86 -20.52 23.92
N GLY A 471 -8.84 -19.80 23.46
CA GLY A 471 -8.98 -18.78 22.43
C GLY A 471 -8.95 -19.39 21.04
N GLN A 472 -8.13 -20.41 20.82
CA GLN A 472 -7.94 -21.05 19.53
C GLN A 472 -8.12 -22.56 19.61
N LEU A 473 -8.72 -23.14 18.58
CA LEU A 473 -8.90 -24.59 18.44
C LEU A 473 -8.21 -25.09 17.17
N TRP A 474 -7.24 -25.99 17.29
CA TRP A 474 -6.52 -26.57 16.16
C TRP A 474 -6.91 -28.03 16.03
N LEU A 475 -7.75 -28.34 15.05
CA LEU A 475 -8.26 -29.67 14.77
C LEU A 475 -7.41 -30.33 13.68
N LEU A 476 -6.78 -31.45 14.04
CA LEU A 476 -5.91 -32.19 13.15
C LEU A 476 -6.58 -33.52 12.78
N PHE A 477 -6.85 -33.68 11.48
CA PHE A 477 -7.46 -34.86 10.88
C PHE A 477 -6.43 -35.64 10.07
N GLY A 478 -6.28 -36.93 10.37
CA GLY A 478 -5.49 -37.84 9.55
C GLY A 478 -6.15 -39.20 9.33
N GLN A 479 -5.33 -40.20 8.97
CA GLN A 479 -5.76 -41.48 8.39
C GLN A 479 -6.96 -42.12 9.12
N ALA A 480 -8.06 -42.25 8.39
CA ALA A 480 -9.27 -42.92 8.84
C ALA A 480 -9.04 -44.44 8.91
N GLY A 481 -8.60 -44.92 10.07
CA GLY A 481 -9.07 -46.22 10.54
C GLY A 481 -10.58 -46.10 10.76
N SER A 482 -11.35 -47.04 10.23
CA SER A 482 -12.82 -47.09 10.28
C SER A 482 -13.37 -46.85 11.68
N ASP A 483 -13.63 -45.60 12.05
CA ASP A 483 -14.15 -45.28 13.37
C ASP A 483 -14.82 -43.91 13.34
N ARG A 484 -16.03 -43.88 13.91
CA ARG A 484 -17.04 -42.81 13.85
C ARG A 484 -16.42 -41.40 13.75
N GLY A 485 -16.84 -40.63 12.74
CA GLY A 485 -16.58 -39.20 12.63
C GLY A 485 -17.03 -38.42 13.86
N LEU A 486 -16.88 -37.08 13.85
CA LEU A 486 -17.38 -36.24 14.93
C LEU A 486 -18.86 -36.53 15.19
N SER A 487 -19.23 -36.72 16.45
CA SER A 487 -20.64 -36.81 16.86
C SER A 487 -21.34 -35.47 16.66
N ASP A 488 -22.67 -35.48 16.58
CA ASP A 488 -23.45 -34.25 16.39
C ASP A 488 -23.23 -33.24 17.54
N ARG A 489 -22.99 -33.74 18.75
CA ARG A 489 -22.66 -32.91 19.93
C ARG A 489 -21.30 -32.24 19.82
N GLU A 490 -20.30 -32.96 19.32
CA GLU A 490 -18.97 -32.39 19.07
C GLU A 490 -19.04 -31.32 17.98
N LEU A 491 -19.81 -31.58 16.91
CA LEU A 491 -20.01 -30.62 15.84
C LEU A 491 -20.70 -29.35 16.34
N GLU A 492 -21.73 -29.49 17.18
CA GLU A 492 -22.40 -28.36 17.82
C GLU A 492 -21.43 -27.54 18.69
N ALA A 493 -20.60 -28.20 19.49
CA ALA A 493 -19.61 -27.53 20.34
C ALA A 493 -18.56 -26.76 19.52
N VAL A 494 -18.04 -27.34 18.44
CA VAL A 494 -17.06 -26.71 17.54
C VAL A 494 -17.69 -25.54 16.76
N THR A 495 -18.91 -25.74 16.27
CA THR A 495 -19.65 -24.68 15.55
C THR A 495 -19.94 -23.50 16.48
N ARG A 496 -20.34 -23.78 17.73
CA ARG A 496 -20.55 -22.74 18.74
C ARG A 496 -19.28 -21.98 19.10
N PHE A 497 -18.16 -22.69 19.23
CA PHE A 497 -16.87 -22.09 19.53
C PHE A 497 -16.46 -21.05 18.49
N THR A 498 -16.63 -21.38 17.21
CA THR A 498 -16.32 -20.45 16.12
C THR A 498 -17.36 -19.34 15.99
N SER A 499 -18.65 -19.62 16.19
CA SER A 499 -19.69 -18.57 16.20
C SER A 499 -19.50 -17.54 17.32
N ASP A 500 -18.86 -17.93 18.43
CA ASP A 500 -18.46 -17.03 19.51
C ASP A 500 -17.25 -16.13 19.13
N GLY A 501 -16.82 -16.17 17.87
CA GLY A 501 -15.73 -15.34 17.31
C GLY A 501 -14.32 -15.84 17.64
N ARG A 502 -14.20 -17.11 18.06
CA ARG A 502 -12.91 -17.73 18.41
C ARG A 502 -12.23 -18.37 17.20
N GLY A 503 -10.90 -18.33 17.16
CA GLY A 503 -10.11 -18.75 16.01
C GLY A 503 -9.98 -20.27 15.87
N MET A 504 -10.03 -20.81 14.66
CA MET A 504 -9.88 -22.25 14.41
C MET A 504 -8.89 -22.57 13.28
N LEU A 505 -8.06 -23.60 13.46
CA LEU A 505 -7.29 -24.23 12.39
C LEU A 505 -7.88 -25.61 12.12
N LEU A 506 -8.21 -25.89 10.87
CA LEU A 506 -8.65 -27.19 10.39
C LEU A 506 -7.62 -27.75 9.42
N ALA A 507 -6.87 -28.77 9.84
CA ALA A 507 -5.87 -29.41 9.00
C ALA A 507 -6.27 -30.85 8.66
N ALA A 508 -6.34 -31.18 7.37
CA ALA A 508 -6.75 -32.51 6.91
C ALA A 508 -5.80 -33.03 5.81
N GLY A 509 -5.04 -34.08 6.11
CA GLY A 509 -4.12 -34.72 5.16
C GLY A 509 -4.53 -36.14 4.80
N VAL A 510 -4.29 -36.58 3.57
CA VAL A 510 -4.57 -37.95 3.12
C VAL A 510 -3.27 -38.73 2.95
N HIS A 511 -3.11 -39.80 3.71
CA HIS A 511 -2.10 -40.84 3.45
C HIS A 511 -2.82 -42.17 3.21
N GLY A 512 -2.89 -42.60 1.95
CA GLY A 512 -3.31 -43.95 1.56
C GLY A 512 -4.75 -44.37 1.86
N ALA A 513 -5.72 -43.45 1.98
CA ALA A 513 -7.13 -43.78 2.24
C ALA A 513 -8.06 -43.13 1.20
N GLY A 514 -9.10 -43.84 0.77
CA GLY A 514 -10.13 -43.35 -0.16
C GLY A 514 -11.00 -42.22 0.43
N ALA A 515 -12.00 -41.79 -0.35
CA ALA A 515 -12.85 -40.62 -0.10
C ALA A 515 -13.48 -40.55 1.31
N ASP A 516 -13.63 -41.68 2.01
CA ASP A 516 -14.26 -41.77 3.34
C ASP A 516 -13.49 -41.03 4.44
N GLY A 517 -12.17 -40.84 4.29
CA GLY A 517 -11.31 -40.19 5.28
C GLY A 517 -11.51 -38.67 5.42
N LEU A 518 -12.18 -38.04 4.45
CA LEU A 518 -12.45 -36.59 4.46
C LEU A 518 -13.86 -36.26 4.95
N SER A 519 -14.67 -37.25 5.31
CA SER A 519 -16.06 -37.06 5.77
C SER A 519 -16.15 -36.20 7.03
N ALA A 520 -15.31 -36.46 8.05
CA ALA A 520 -15.31 -35.70 9.30
C ALA A 520 -14.88 -34.23 9.14
N PRO A 521 -13.76 -33.88 8.48
CA PRO A 521 -13.41 -32.47 8.26
C PRO A 521 -14.43 -31.77 7.34
N ASN A 522 -15.01 -32.46 6.35
CA ASN A 522 -16.05 -31.87 5.49
C ASN A 522 -17.35 -31.54 6.21
N ARG A 523 -17.70 -32.24 7.30
CA ARG A 523 -18.86 -31.87 8.13
C ARG A 523 -18.72 -30.51 8.82
N ILE A 524 -17.48 -30.10 9.13
CA ILE A 524 -17.19 -28.75 9.66
C ILE A 524 -17.02 -27.77 8.49
N ALA A 525 -16.14 -28.11 7.54
CA ALA A 525 -15.73 -27.21 6.46
C ALA A 525 -16.88 -26.78 5.55
N SER A 526 -17.83 -27.67 5.26
CA SER A 526 -18.99 -27.35 4.41
C SER A 526 -19.89 -26.27 5.02
N GLY A 527 -19.93 -26.14 6.35
CA GLY A 527 -20.63 -25.04 7.04
C GLY A 527 -20.08 -23.66 6.66
N TYR A 528 -18.83 -23.60 6.21
CA TYR A 528 -18.16 -22.37 5.74
C TYR A 528 -18.03 -22.32 4.22
N GLY A 529 -18.62 -23.27 3.49
CA GLY A 529 -18.51 -23.40 2.04
C GLY A 529 -17.11 -23.82 1.56
N VAL A 530 -16.44 -24.65 2.35
CA VAL A 530 -15.15 -25.27 2.05
C VAL A 530 -15.33 -26.78 1.97
N THR A 531 -14.73 -27.41 0.95
CA THR A 531 -14.78 -28.88 0.79
C THR A 531 -13.38 -29.44 0.56
N TYR A 532 -12.96 -30.41 1.36
CA TYR A 532 -11.79 -31.22 1.06
C TYR A 532 -12.18 -32.34 0.10
N SER A 533 -11.50 -32.40 -1.04
CA SER A 533 -11.76 -33.36 -2.11
C SER A 533 -10.46 -33.91 -2.68
N GLY A 534 -10.48 -35.15 -3.15
CA GLY A 534 -9.35 -35.79 -3.81
C GLY A 534 -8.04 -35.78 -3.02
N THR A 535 -6.95 -36.06 -3.73
CA THR A 535 -5.59 -35.97 -3.20
C THR A 535 -4.66 -35.48 -4.30
N ALA A 536 -3.79 -34.53 -3.98
CA ALA A 536 -2.72 -34.07 -4.86
C ALA A 536 -1.37 -34.49 -4.29
N GLN A 537 -0.54 -35.13 -5.11
CA GLN A 537 0.88 -35.33 -4.81
C GLN A 537 1.64 -34.11 -5.30
N ASN A 538 2.05 -33.25 -4.37
CA ASN A 538 2.84 -32.07 -4.69
C ASN A 538 4.34 -32.38 -4.64
N ALA A 539 5.14 -31.50 -5.25
CA ALA A 539 6.59 -31.51 -5.09
C ALA A 539 6.97 -31.36 -3.60
N ASP A 540 8.11 -31.93 -3.19
CA ASP A 540 8.58 -31.84 -1.79
C ASP A 540 8.80 -30.39 -1.33
N GLU A 541 9.14 -29.51 -2.26
CA GLU A 541 9.24 -28.07 -2.03
C GLU A 541 8.13 -27.34 -2.76
N LEU A 542 7.27 -26.68 -1.99
CA LEU A 542 6.23 -25.80 -2.49
C LEU A 542 6.70 -24.35 -2.37
N PRO A 543 7.01 -23.66 -3.48
CA PRO A 543 7.36 -22.24 -3.42
C PRO A 543 6.13 -21.44 -2.96
N ALA A 544 6.23 -20.79 -1.80
CA ALA A 544 5.13 -20.06 -1.19
C ALA A 544 4.96 -18.67 -1.82
N THR A 545 6.04 -17.91 -2.03
CA THR A 545 6.05 -16.67 -2.82
C THR A 545 7.48 -16.18 -3.12
N THR A 546 7.69 -15.56 -4.29
CA THR A 546 8.92 -14.78 -4.58
C THR A 546 8.71 -13.27 -4.33
N GLY A 547 7.46 -12.79 -4.39
CA GLY A 547 7.09 -11.37 -4.31
C GLY A 547 7.17 -10.75 -2.91
N SER A 548 6.49 -11.32 -1.90
CA SER A 548 6.41 -10.76 -0.55
C SER A 548 7.79 -10.55 0.11
N TYR A 549 8.67 -11.56 0.00
CA TYR A 549 10.05 -11.49 0.51
C TYR A 549 10.87 -10.38 -0.18
N PHE A 550 10.78 -10.27 -1.52
CA PHE A 550 11.46 -9.22 -2.27
C PHE A 550 10.92 -7.83 -1.88
N LEU A 551 9.60 -7.67 -1.81
CA LEU A 551 8.95 -6.41 -1.44
C LEU A 551 9.32 -6.01 0.00
N HIS A 552 9.32 -6.94 0.95
CA HIS A 552 9.71 -6.66 2.34
C HIS A 552 11.17 -6.19 2.43
N ARG A 553 12.09 -6.87 1.72
CA ARG A 553 13.51 -6.48 1.69
C ARG A 553 13.74 -5.15 0.96
N ALA A 554 13.07 -4.93 -0.17
CA ALA A 554 13.11 -3.68 -0.91
C ALA A 554 12.60 -2.52 -0.04
N SER A 555 11.49 -2.72 0.67
CA SER A 555 10.93 -1.77 1.63
C SER A 555 11.92 -1.43 2.75
N GLY A 556 12.60 -2.42 3.31
CA GLY A 556 13.62 -2.21 4.33
C GLY A 556 14.81 -1.38 3.84
N ILE A 557 15.27 -1.61 2.60
CA ILE A 557 16.36 -0.83 1.99
C ILE A 557 15.90 0.60 1.69
N LEU A 558 14.74 0.75 1.05
CA LEU A 558 14.22 2.07 0.69
C LEU A 558 13.89 2.90 1.93
N GLY A 559 13.36 2.25 2.98
CA GLY A 559 13.12 2.86 4.28
C GLY A 559 14.39 3.34 4.97
N LYS A 560 15.52 2.63 4.85
CA LYS A 560 16.83 3.13 5.34
C LYS A 560 17.29 4.37 4.58
N ILE A 561 17.16 4.37 3.24
CA ILE A 561 17.52 5.51 2.40
C ILE A 561 16.65 6.73 2.74
N LEU A 562 15.32 6.55 2.83
CA LEU A 562 14.39 7.63 3.14
C LEU A 562 14.54 8.14 4.58
N LYS A 563 14.82 7.27 5.56
CA LYS A 563 15.14 7.71 6.94
C LYS A 563 16.43 8.53 7.00
N LEU A 564 17.46 8.18 6.22
CA LEU A 564 18.68 8.98 6.12
C LEU A 564 18.39 10.35 5.50
N VAL A 565 17.56 10.41 4.46
CA VAL A 565 17.14 11.68 3.83
C VAL A 565 16.23 12.50 4.74
N HIS A 566 15.38 11.89 5.55
CA HIS A 566 14.52 12.60 6.51
C HIS A 566 15.32 13.17 7.70
N LYS A 567 16.39 12.48 8.11
CA LYS A 567 17.26 12.91 9.21
C LYS A 567 18.29 13.97 8.79
N ALA A 568 18.63 14.03 7.51
CA ALA A 568 19.50 15.04 6.90
C ALA A 568 18.69 16.29 6.54
#